data_AF-A0A9E1IXR2-F1
#
_entry.id   AF-A0A9E1IXR2-F1
#
_cell.length_a   1.000
_cell.length_b   1.000
_cell.length_c   1.000
_cell.angle_alpha   90.00
_cell.angle_beta   90.00
_cell.angle_gamma   90.00
#
_symmetry.space_group_name_H-M   'P 1'
#
loop_
_entity.id
_entity.type
_entity.pdbx_description
1 polymer ?
#
loop_
_entity_poly.entity_id
_entity_poly.type
_entity_poly.pdbx_seq_one_letter_code
_entity_poly.pdbx_strand_id
1 'polypeptide(L)'
;MQRTTCATIFSIMVSLFVLPANALAYCSAPTPPDPPSSYQRPTKPSAPYCVNTYSNTHTCDQWEIDSYNNALRTYKYEVDDYIRKLKNYVSEASQFASETVDYANCEIRNLD
;
A
#
# COMPACT_ATOMS: atom_id res chain seq x y z
N MET A 1 49.41 -30.78 38.41
CA MET A 1 49.06 -29.34 38.31
C MET A 1 48.41 -29.00 36.96
N GLN A 2 47.40 -29.77 36.52
CA GLN A 2 46.87 -29.66 35.14
C GLN A 2 45.33 -29.67 35.06
N ARG A 3 44.64 -29.87 36.19
CA ARG A 3 43.17 -29.89 36.26
C ARG A 3 42.57 -28.49 36.49
N THR A 4 43.31 -27.58 37.11
CA THR A 4 42.85 -26.22 37.40
C THR A 4 42.92 -25.30 36.18
N THR A 5 43.79 -25.59 35.20
CA THR A 5 43.96 -24.78 33.99
C THR A 5 42.85 -24.99 32.95
N CYS A 6 42.28 -26.20 32.82
CA CYS A 6 41.13 -26.42 31.93
C CYS A 6 39.85 -25.76 32.44
N ALA A 7 39.61 -25.77 33.74
CA ALA A 7 38.40 -25.18 34.34
C ALA A 7 38.38 -23.64 34.22
N THR A 8 39.55 -22.99 34.33
CA THR A 8 39.68 -21.55 34.15
C THR A 8 39.57 -21.14 32.69
N ILE A 9 40.15 -21.89 31.75
CA ILE A 9 40.01 -21.64 30.30
C ILE A 9 38.55 -21.82 29.85
N PHE A 10 37.84 -22.84 30.36
CA PHE A 10 36.43 -23.05 30.06
C PHE A 10 35.53 -21.94 30.63
N SER A 11 35.81 -21.48 31.86
CA SER A 11 35.09 -20.35 32.47
C SER A 11 35.34 -19.03 31.73
N ILE A 12 36.56 -18.79 31.24
CA ILE A 12 36.89 -17.58 30.45
C ILE A 12 36.18 -17.61 29.08
N MET A 13 36.15 -18.75 28.39
CA MET A 13 35.42 -18.91 27.11
C MET A 13 33.92 -18.68 27.24
N VAL A 14 33.30 -19.10 28.34
CA VAL A 14 31.87 -18.86 28.61
C VAL A 14 31.62 -17.38 28.95
N SER A 15 32.58 -16.69 29.57
CA SER A 15 32.45 -15.28 29.96
C SER A 15 32.51 -14.31 28.78
N LEU A 16 33.19 -14.67 27.68
CA LEU A 16 33.29 -13.84 26.47
C LEU A 16 32.05 -13.94 25.54
N PHE A 17 31.17 -14.92 25.74
CA PHE A 17 29.96 -15.10 24.92
C PHE A 17 28.73 -14.37 25.45
N VAL A 18 28.85 -13.69 26.60
CA VAL A 18 27.75 -12.94 27.24
C VAL A 18 28.04 -11.44 27.22
N LEU A 19 28.56 -10.93 26.10
CA LEU A 19 28.48 -9.51 25.83
C LEU A 19 27.03 -9.24 25.39
N PRO A 20 26.25 -8.43 26.13
CA PRO A 20 24.97 -7.98 25.61
C PRO A 20 25.29 -7.16 24.36
N ALA A 21 24.93 -7.69 23.21
CA ALA A 21 24.83 -6.86 22.02
C ALA A 21 23.73 -5.84 22.34
N ASN A 22 24.12 -4.65 22.76
CA ASN A 22 23.25 -3.49 22.82
C ASN A 22 22.93 -3.14 21.35
N ALA A 23 22.05 -3.94 20.75
CA ALA A 23 21.43 -3.60 19.49
C ALA A 23 20.59 -2.37 19.78
N LEU A 24 21.10 -1.20 19.41
CA LEU A 24 20.31 0.02 19.36
C LEU A 24 19.13 -0.31 18.44
N ALA A 25 17.93 -0.38 19.01
CA ALA A 25 16.71 -0.57 18.23
C ALA A 25 16.51 0.70 17.40
N TYR A 26 17.01 0.68 16.17
CA TYR A 26 16.82 1.80 15.25
C TYR A 26 15.35 1.87 14.85
N CYS A 27 14.71 2.99 15.14
CA CYS A 27 13.34 3.25 14.75
C CYS A 27 13.34 3.79 13.31
N SER A 28 12.75 3.03 12.39
CA SER A 28 12.60 3.47 11.00
C SER A 28 11.29 4.21 10.82
N ALA A 29 11.36 5.50 10.47
CA ALA A 29 10.18 6.26 10.11
C ALA A 29 9.56 5.69 8.81
N PRO A 30 8.23 5.49 8.76
CA PRO A 30 7.58 5.02 7.54
C PRO A 30 7.52 6.13 6.48
N THR A 31 7.33 5.74 5.23
CA THR A 31 7.16 6.68 4.10
C THR A 31 5.69 6.73 3.68
N PRO A 32 5.09 7.92 3.54
CA PRO A 32 3.70 8.03 3.12
C PRO A 32 3.52 7.52 1.67
N PRO A 33 2.37 6.90 1.35
CA PRO A 33 2.08 6.50 -0.02
C PRO A 33 1.87 7.70 -0.93
N ASP A 34 2.13 7.51 -2.23
CA ASP A 34 1.95 8.55 -3.24
C ASP A 34 0.48 8.98 -3.33
N PRO A 35 0.20 10.30 -3.37
CA PRO A 35 -1.16 10.79 -3.38
C PRO A 35 -1.91 10.37 -4.66
N PRO A 36 -3.23 10.10 -4.56
CA PRO A 36 -4.05 9.63 -5.66
C PRO A 36 -4.34 10.72 -6.70
N SER A 37 -3.79 11.93 -6.54
CA SER A 37 -3.88 13.02 -7.52
C SER A 37 -3.28 12.66 -8.88
N SER A 38 -2.48 11.59 -8.94
CA SER A 38 -1.99 11.00 -10.19
C SER A 38 -3.04 10.14 -10.93
N TYR A 39 -4.12 9.73 -10.26
CA TYR A 39 -5.16 8.91 -10.87
C TYR A 39 -6.17 9.77 -11.62
N GLN A 40 -6.19 9.64 -12.94
CA GLN A 40 -7.19 10.31 -13.76
C GLN A 40 -8.55 9.65 -13.57
N ARG A 41 -9.54 10.43 -13.13
CA ARG A 41 -10.92 9.97 -13.07
C ARG A 41 -11.41 9.70 -14.50
N PRO A 42 -11.94 8.49 -14.79
CA PRO A 42 -12.52 8.19 -16.09
C PRO A 42 -13.68 9.14 -16.40
N THR A 43 -13.79 9.54 -17.66
CA THR A 43 -14.86 10.44 -18.11
C THR A 43 -15.94 9.63 -18.80
N LYS A 44 -17.18 9.76 -18.30
CA LYS A 44 -18.32 9.05 -18.90
C LYS A 44 -18.51 9.53 -20.35
N PRO A 45 -18.62 8.60 -21.33
CA PRO A 45 -18.91 8.98 -22.70
C PRO A 45 -20.29 9.65 -22.77
N SER A 46 -20.38 10.69 -23.60
CA SER A 46 -21.65 11.38 -23.82
C SER A 46 -22.54 10.54 -24.73
N ALA A 47 -23.83 10.47 -24.40
CA ALA A 47 -24.80 9.82 -25.27
C ALA A 47 -24.91 10.59 -26.59
N PRO A 48 -24.99 9.89 -27.73
CA PRO A 48 -25.29 10.54 -29.01
C PRO A 48 -26.70 11.15 -28.97
N TYR A 49 -26.92 12.17 -29.80
CA TYR A 49 -28.17 12.95 -29.81
C TYR A 49 -29.42 12.11 -30.11
N CYS A 50 -29.24 11.01 -30.85
CA CYS A 50 -30.29 10.09 -31.25
C CYS A 50 -30.63 9.04 -30.16
N VAL A 51 -29.91 9.00 -29.03
CA VAL A 51 -30.24 8.18 -27.86
C VAL A 51 -30.98 9.02 -26.83
N ASN A 52 -32.16 8.54 -26.41
CA ASN A 52 -32.85 9.06 -25.24
C ASN A 52 -32.66 8.12 -24.06
N THR A 53 -31.79 8.51 -23.13
CA THR A 53 -31.48 7.72 -21.93
C THR A 53 -32.61 7.72 -20.89
N TYR A 54 -33.57 8.63 -20.98
CA TYR A 54 -34.70 8.72 -20.05
C TYR A 54 -35.81 7.74 -20.44
N SER A 55 -36.20 7.73 -21.71
CA SER A 55 -37.22 6.79 -22.23
C SER A 55 -36.64 5.45 -22.67
N ASN A 56 -35.31 5.30 -22.66
CA ASN A 56 -34.60 4.11 -23.12
C ASN A 56 -34.93 3.73 -24.58
N THR A 57 -35.00 4.74 -25.45
CA THR A 57 -35.29 4.62 -26.89
C THR A 57 -34.20 5.28 -27.71
N HIS A 58 -34.02 4.89 -28.98
CA HIS A 58 -33.11 5.56 -29.89
C HIS A 58 -33.62 5.59 -31.33
N THR A 59 -33.13 6.55 -32.11
CA THR A 59 -33.32 6.63 -33.58
C THR A 59 -32.00 6.53 -34.35
N CYS A 60 -30.91 6.19 -33.65
CA CYS A 60 -29.59 6.05 -34.23
C CYS A 60 -29.49 4.88 -35.20
N ASP A 61 -28.57 5.00 -36.16
CA ASP A 61 -28.09 3.85 -36.93
C ASP A 61 -27.41 2.82 -36.02
N GLN A 62 -27.37 1.57 -36.47
CA GLN A 62 -26.78 0.47 -35.71
C GLN A 62 -25.31 0.73 -35.33
N TRP A 63 -24.51 1.28 -36.25
CA TRP A 63 -23.09 1.52 -36.03
C TRP A 63 -22.83 2.55 -34.92
N GLU A 64 -23.71 3.55 -34.76
CA GLU A 64 -23.58 4.60 -33.73
C GLU A 64 -23.94 4.06 -32.35
N ILE A 65 -24.97 3.21 -32.26
CA ILE A 65 -25.30 2.46 -31.04
C ILE A 65 -24.18 1.53 -30.64
N ASP A 66 -23.62 0.79 -31.59
CA ASP A 66 -22.52 -0.14 -31.31
C ASP A 66 -21.28 0.60 -30.82
N SER A 67 -20.97 1.75 -31.43
CA SER A 67 -19.88 2.64 -31.02
C SER A 67 -20.10 3.17 -29.59
N TYR A 68 -21.29 3.71 -29.30
CA TYR A 68 -21.61 4.23 -27.97
C TYR A 68 -21.59 3.13 -26.89
N ASN A 69 -22.15 1.96 -27.18
CA ASN A 69 -22.09 0.80 -26.29
C ASN A 69 -20.64 0.33 -26.05
N ASN A 70 -19.78 0.40 -27.06
CA ASN A 70 -18.37 0.10 -26.90
C ASN A 70 -17.67 1.10 -25.99
N ALA A 71 -17.92 2.39 -26.17
CA ALA A 71 -17.39 3.44 -25.30
C ALA A 71 -17.85 3.24 -23.84
N LEU A 72 -19.10 2.84 -23.62
CA LEU A 72 -19.62 2.52 -22.28
C LEU A 72 -18.92 1.32 -21.64
N ARG A 73 -18.63 0.27 -22.42
CA ARG A 73 -17.86 -0.89 -21.92
C ARG A 73 -16.44 -0.48 -21.52
N THR A 74 -15.76 0.30 -22.36
CA THR A 74 -14.42 0.82 -22.03
C THR A 74 -14.46 1.66 -20.76
N TYR A 75 -15.39 2.62 -20.67
CA TYR A 75 -15.57 3.43 -19.47
C TYR A 75 -15.81 2.60 -18.21
N LYS A 76 -16.58 1.50 -18.31
CA LYS A 76 -16.77 0.58 -17.17
C LYS A 76 -15.44 -0.02 -16.70
N TYR A 77 -14.61 -0.52 -17.62
CA TYR A 77 -13.30 -1.07 -17.27
C TYR A 77 -12.38 -0.01 -16.65
N GLU A 78 -12.39 1.21 -17.17
CA GLU A 78 -11.62 2.32 -16.61
C GLU A 78 -12.09 2.68 -15.20
N VAL A 79 -13.41 2.67 -14.94
CA VAL A 79 -13.98 2.91 -13.60
C VAL A 79 -13.57 1.82 -12.62
N ASP A 80 -13.64 0.55 -13.04
CA ASP A 80 -13.24 -0.58 -12.19
C ASP A 80 -11.74 -0.50 -11.82
N ASP A 81 -10.89 -0.14 -12.79
CA ASP A 81 -9.46 0.09 -12.56
C ASP A 81 -9.21 1.27 -11.61
N TYR A 82 -9.92 2.38 -11.81
CA TYR A 82 -9.83 3.56 -10.95
C TYR A 82 -10.23 3.25 -9.51
N ILE A 83 -11.31 2.49 -9.31
CA ILE A 83 -11.75 2.03 -7.98
C ILE A 83 -10.68 1.15 -7.33
N ARG A 84 -10.08 0.22 -8.09
CA ARG A 84 -9.01 -0.65 -7.59
C ARG A 84 -7.81 0.16 -7.11
N LYS A 85 -7.35 1.14 -7.89
CA LYS A 85 -6.25 2.04 -7.50
C LYS A 85 -6.56 2.80 -6.22
N LEU A 86 -7.76 3.36 -6.09
CA LEU A 86 -8.17 4.06 -4.88
C LEU A 86 -8.20 3.15 -3.65
N LYS A 87 -8.70 1.91 -3.79
CA LYS A 87 -8.69 0.93 -2.70
C LYS A 87 -7.27 0.59 -2.25
N ASN A 88 -6.35 0.41 -3.18
CA ASN A 88 -4.95 0.17 -2.87
C ASN A 88 -4.35 1.35 -2.10
N TYR A 89 -4.57 2.59 -2.57
CA TYR A 89 -4.10 3.78 -1.87
C TYR A 89 -4.65 3.86 -0.42
N VAL A 90 -5.94 3.59 -0.22
CA VAL A 90 -6.54 3.57 1.13
C VAL A 90 -5.88 2.50 2.01
N SER A 91 -5.59 1.33 1.45
CA SER A 91 -4.88 0.26 2.17
C SER A 91 -3.48 0.68 2.59
N GLU A 92 -2.71 1.27 1.67
CA GLU A 92 -1.35 1.76 1.93
C GLU A 92 -1.36 2.90 2.95
N ALA A 93 -2.33 3.81 2.88
CA ALA A 93 -2.48 4.90 3.84
C ALA A 93 -2.82 4.38 5.24
N SER A 94 -3.65 3.34 5.34
CA SER A 94 -3.93 2.67 6.62
C SER A 94 -2.70 1.98 7.18
N GLN A 95 -1.89 1.36 6.33
CA GLN A 95 -0.63 0.74 6.75
C GLN A 95 0.35 1.80 7.27
N PHE A 96 0.55 2.87 6.52
CA PHE A 96 1.38 4.00 6.93
C PHE A 96 0.98 4.57 8.31
N ALA A 97 -0.32 4.70 8.57
CA ALA A 97 -0.82 5.15 9.87
C ALA A 97 -0.44 4.19 11.01
N SER A 98 -0.54 2.88 10.79
CA SER A 98 -0.11 1.86 11.76
C SER A 98 1.40 1.94 12.02
N GLU A 99 2.19 1.96 10.95
CA GLU A 99 3.66 2.04 11.05
C GLU A 99 4.13 3.33 11.73
N THR A 100 3.37 4.43 11.59
CA THR A 100 3.66 5.69 12.27
C THR A 100 3.49 5.56 13.79
N VAL A 101 2.48 4.84 14.25
CA VAL A 101 2.28 4.55 15.68
C VAL A 101 3.40 3.66 16.20
N ASP A 102 3.78 2.63 15.44
CA ASP A 102 4.88 1.73 15.82
C ASP A 102 6.22 2.48 15.91
N TYR A 103 6.48 3.37 14.95
CA TYR A 103 7.64 4.26 14.98
C TYR A 103 7.64 5.15 16.22
N ALA A 104 6.53 5.83 16.53
CA ALA A 104 6.44 6.68 17.73
C ALA A 104 6.66 5.89 19.02
N ASN A 105 6.06 4.71 19.15
CA ASN A 105 6.28 3.82 20.30
C ASN A 105 7.74 3.34 20.39
N CYS A 106 8.38 3.11 19.25
CA CYS A 106 9.80 2.80 19.20
C CYS A 106 10.64 3.95 19.75
N GLU A 107 10.41 5.17 19.26
CA GLU A 107 11.15 6.36 19.72
C GLU A 107 10.95 6.60 21.22
N ILE A 108 9.72 6.42 21.73
CA ILE A 108 9.43 6.53 23.18
C ILE A 108 10.27 5.56 24.00
N ARG A 109 10.36 4.27 23.61
CA ARG A 109 11.18 3.28 24.33
C ARG A 109 12.67 3.58 24.30
N ASN A 110 13.13 4.36 23.33
CA ASN A 110 14.53 4.80 23.26
C ASN A 110 14.81 6.02 24.16
N LEU A 111 13.78 6.63 24.75
CA LEU A 111 13.92 7.71 25.74
C LEU A 111 14.04 7.21 27.18
N ASP A 112 13.61 5.97 27.46
CA ASP A 112 13.67 5.31 28.76
C ASP A 112 15.03 4.63 29.02
#